data_AF-A0A355SEF8-F1
#
_entry.id   AF-A0A355SEF8-F1
#
_cell.length_a   1.000
_cell.length_b   1.000
_cell.length_c   1.000
_cell.angle_alpha   90.00
_cell.angle_beta   90.00
_cell.angle_gamma   90.00
#
_symmetry.space_group_name_H-M   'P 1'
#
loop_
_entity.id
_entity.type
_entity.pdbx_description
1 polymer ?
#
loop_
_entity_poly.entity_id
_entity_poly.type
_entity_poly.pdbx_seq_one_letter_code
_entity_poly.pdbx_strand_id
1 'polypeptide(L)' 'YLLLKGTLPNDMSFDIEFKNIDKYKRGKLIKFKDTYLKGYEAPFTIIGNPELIKVAYDASLGEKNSQGMGFIDAINFK' A
#
# COMPACT_ATOMS: atom_id res chain seq x y z
N TYR A 1 -5.85 -8.07 -8.67
CA TYR A 1 -7.25 -8.50 -8.92
C TYR A 1 -7.32 -9.50 -10.07
N LEU A 2 -6.95 -9.15 -11.31
CA LEU A 2 -6.96 -10.06 -12.46
C LEU A 2 -6.23 -11.39 -12.20
N LEU A 3 -5.02 -11.34 -11.63
CA LEU A 3 -4.23 -12.54 -11.28
C LEU A 3 -4.89 -13.41 -10.20
N LEU A 4 -5.75 -12.85 -9.35
CA LEU A 4 -6.42 -13.55 -8.26
C LEU A 4 -7.82 -14.05 -8.63
N LYS A 5 -8.51 -13.35 -9.54
CA LYS A 5 -9.93 -13.56 -9.86
C LYS A 5 -10.20 -13.98 -11.30
N GLY A 6 -9.20 -13.91 -12.18
CA GLY A 6 -9.33 -14.26 -13.60
C GLY A 6 -10.16 -13.28 -14.44
N THR A 7 -10.72 -12.24 -13.82
CA THR A 7 -11.53 -11.20 -14.47
C THR A 7 -11.08 -9.81 -14.04
N LEU A 8 -11.48 -8.79 -14.80
CA LEU A 8 -11.38 -7.40 -14.37
C LEU A 8 -12.61 -7.04 -13.53
N PRO A 9 -12.47 -6.18 -12.50
CA PRO A 9 -13.62 -5.67 -11.79
C PRO A 9 -14.40 -4.73 -12.69
N ASN A 10 -15.72 -4.66 -12.51
CA ASN A 10 -16.59 -3.75 -13.27
C ASN A 10 -16.27 -2.28 -12.99
N ASP A 11 -15.74 -1.98 -11.80
CA ASP A 11 -15.25 -0.67 -11.39
C ASP A 11 -13.78 -0.76 -11.01
N MET A 12 -12.95 0.05 -11.67
CA MET A 12 -11.51 0.15 -11.41
C MET A 12 -11.11 1.38 -10.60
N SER A 13 -12.07 2.09 -10.02
CA SER A 13 -11.80 3.22 -9.13
C SER A 13 -10.90 2.78 -7.96
N PHE A 14 -9.75 3.42 -7.85
CA PHE A 14 -8.78 3.15 -6.80
C PHE A 14 -7.82 4.33 -6.67
N ASP A 15 -8.13 5.22 -5.73
CA ASP A 15 -7.35 6.41 -5.43
C ASP A 15 -6.74 6.31 -4.03
N ILE A 16 -5.52 6.84 -3.90
CA ILE A 16 -4.79 6.92 -2.64
C ILE A 16 -4.50 8.38 -2.33
N GLU A 17 -4.98 8.84 -1.18
CA GLU A 17 -4.74 10.19 -0.67
C GLU A 17 -3.81 10.17 0.54
N PHE A 18 -2.65 10.80 0.43
CA PHE A 18 -1.73 10.97 1.55
C PHE A 18 -2.04 12.26 2.32
N LYS A 19 -2.15 12.15 3.64
CA LYS A 19 -2.31 13.32 4.53
C LYS A 19 -1.00 13.66 5.23
N ASN A 20 -0.72 14.95 5.40
CA ASN A 20 0.47 15.44 6.12
C ASN A 20 1.82 14.96 5.55
N ILE A 21 1.98 14.94 4.22
CA ILE A 21 3.16 14.39 3.54
C ILE A 21 4.48 15.00 4.06
N ASP A 22 4.47 16.27 4.43
CA ASP A 22 5.63 16.97 4.99
C ASP A 22 6.17 16.37 6.29
N LYS A 23 5.30 15.74 7.09
CA LYS A 23 5.70 15.05 8.32
C LYS A 23 6.46 13.76 8.01
N TYR A 24 6.14 13.10 6.89
CA TYR A 24 6.63 11.77 6.55
C TYR A 24 7.70 11.78 5.43
N LYS A 25 7.96 12.94 4.80
CA LYS A 25 8.91 13.10 3.67
C LYS A 25 10.36 12.70 3.94
N ARG A 26 10.76 12.59 5.21
CA ARG A 26 12.11 12.13 5.56
C ARG A 26 12.32 10.66 5.17
N GLY A 27 11.26 9.85 5.23
CA GLY A 27 11.35 8.40 5.03
C GLY A 27 12.28 7.74 6.05
N LYS A 28 12.47 6.43 5.91
CA LYS A 28 13.41 5.63 6.69
C LYS A 28 14.34 4.90 5.74
N LEU A 29 15.63 4.92 6.05
CA LEU A 29 16.62 4.10 5.34
C LEU A 29 16.66 2.73 6.01
N ILE A 30 16.34 1.69 5.24
CA ILE A 30 16.28 0.30 5.69
C ILE A 30 17.41 -0.44 5.00
N LYS A 31 18.30 -1.05 5.78
CA LYS A 31 19.34 -1.94 5.24
C LYS A 31 18.73 -3.31 4.98
N PHE A 32 18.64 -3.70 3.71
CA PHE A 32 18.16 -5.01 3.30
C PHE A 32 19.27 -5.75 2.57
N LYS A 33 19.83 -6.78 3.23
CA LYS A 33 21.03 -7.49 2.77
C LYS A 33 22.17 -6.50 2.48
N ASP A 34 22.63 -6.45 1.25
CA ASP A 34 23.74 -5.59 0.80
C ASP A 34 23.26 -4.26 0.20
N THR A 35 21.96 -3.96 0.27
CA THR A 35 21.37 -2.76 -0.33
C THR A 35 20.67 -1.90 0.72
N TYR A 36 20.77 -0.58 0.58
CA TYR A 36 19.96 0.36 1.35
C TYR A 36 18.73 0.78 0.54
N LEU A 37 17.57 0.67 1.16
CA LEU A 37 16.29 1.03 0.57
C LEU A 37 15.68 2.18 1.36
N LYS A 38 15.16 3.19 0.66
CA LYS A 38 14.41 4.27 1.29
C LYS A 38 12.92 3.94 1.24
N GLY A 39 12.32 3.72 2.41
CA GLY A 39 10.89 3.50 2.58
C GLY A 39 10.20 4.73 3.17
N TYR A 40 8.89 4.86 2.92
CA TYR A 40 8.06 5.87 3.55
C TYR A 40 6.97 5.17 4.35
N GLU A 41 6.79 5.59 5.59
CA GLU A 41 5.74 5.12 6.47
C GLU A 41 4.85 6.33 6.75
N ALA A 42 3.70 6.38 6.08
CA ALA A 42 2.77 7.50 6.15
C ALA A 42 1.33 6.98 6.17
N PRO A 43 0.42 7.59 6.95
CA PRO A 43 -1.00 7.29 6.87
C PRO A 43 -1.56 7.84 5.56
N PHE A 44 -2.46 7.06 4.95
CA PHE A 44 -3.18 7.43 3.74
C PHE A 44 -4.62 6.92 3.80
N THR A 45 -5.45 7.45 2.92
CA THR A 45 -6.83 7.02 2.73
C THR A 45 -6.95 6.40 1.34
N ILE A 46 -7.53 5.21 1.24
CA ILE A 46 -7.88 4.60 -0.05
C ILE A 46 -9.37 4.83 -0.31
N ILE A 47 -9.70 5.32 -1.50
CA ILE A 47 -11.08 5.55 -1.95
C ILE A 47 -11.27 4.78 -3.27
N GLY A 48 -12.30 3.96 -3.37
CA GLY A 48 -12.57 3.20 -4.59
C GLY A 48 -13.32 1.90 -4.34
N ASN A 49 -13.24 0.99 -5.31
CA ASN A 49 -13.94 -0.29 -5.28
C ASN A 49 -13.52 -1.12 -4.04
N PRO A 50 -14.47 -1.51 -3.16
CA PRO A 50 -14.17 -2.31 -1.96
C PRO A 50 -13.43 -3.62 -2.24
N GLU A 51 -13.67 -4.26 -3.39
CA GLU A 51 -12.97 -5.50 -3.74
C GLU A 51 -11.50 -5.25 -4.07
N LEU A 52 -11.19 -4.12 -4.72
CA LEU A 52 -9.81 -3.71 -4.99
C LEU A 52 -9.08 -3.31 -3.70
N ILE A 53 -9.77 -2.60 -2.80
CA ILE A 53 -9.25 -2.25 -1.47
C ILE A 53 -8.95 -3.52 -0.67
N LYS A 54 -9.85 -4.50 -0.67
CA LYS A 54 -9.62 -5.78 0.00
C LYS A 54 -8.40 -6.51 -0.57
N VAL A 55 -8.24 -6.53 -1.90
CA VAL A 55 -7.05 -7.12 -2.53
C VAL A 55 -5.78 -6.39 -2.11
N ALA A 56 -5.79 -5.06 -2.05
CA ALA A 56 -4.65 -4.28 -1.58
C ALA A 56 -4.29 -4.58 -0.11
N TYR A 57 -5.30 -4.78 0.74
CA TYR A 57 -5.11 -5.18 2.14
C TYR A 57 -4.51 -6.59 2.26
N ASP A 58 -5.10 -7.58 1.58
CA ASP A 58 -4.66 -8.97 1.67
C ASP A 58 -3.29 -9.19 1.02
N ALA A 59 -3.02 -8.54 -0.11
CA ALA A 59 -1.82 -8.77 -0.91
C ALA A 59 -0.67 -7.80 -0.59
N SER A 60 -0.91 -6.74 0.19
CA SER A 60 -0.01 -5.58 0.35
C SER A 60 0.18 -4.77 -0.95
N LEU A 61 0.56 -3.50 -0.81
CA LEU A 61 0.75 -2.58 -1.94
C LEU A 61 2.21 -2.60 -2.44
N GLY A 62 2.41 -2.84 -3.73
CA GLY A 62 3.71 -2.72 -4.40
C GLY A 62 4.37 -4.05 -4.76
N GLU A 63 5.64 -3.99 -5.17
CA GLU A 63 6.36 -5.11 -5.82
C GLU A 63 7.30 -5.90 -4.88
N LYS A 64 7.42 -5.53 -3.60
CA LYS A 64 8.39 -6.14 -2.65
C LYS A 64 7.77 -6.74 -1.40
N ASN A 65 6.56 -7.28 -1.54
CA ASN A 65 5.76 -7.76 -0.41
C ASN A 65 6.45 -8.94 0.31
N SER A 66 7.08 -9.84 -0.44
CA SER A 66 7.86 -10.97 0.12
C SER A 66 9.14 -10.55 0.84
N GLN A 67 9.55 -9.28 0.72
CA GLN A 67 10.71 -8.70 1.42
C GLN A 67 10.29 -7.85 2.63
N GLY A 68 9.02 -7.93 3.04
CA GLY A 68 8.47 -7.19 4.20
C GLY A 68 8.15 -5.72 3.91
N MET A 69 7.97 -5.34 2.65
CA MET A 69 7.67 -3.96 2.22
C MET A 69 6.23 -3.85 1.74
N GLY A 70 5.64 -2.67 1.84
CA GLY A 70 4.31 -2.41 1.27
C GLY A 70 3.14 -2.93 2.10
N PHE A 71 3.40 -3.47 3.29
CA PHE A 71 2.36 -3.85 4.23
C PHE A 71 1.52 -2.63 4.60
N ILE A 72 0.20 -2.81 4.61
CA ILE A 72 -0.76 -1.78 4.99
C ILE A 72 -1.57 -2.33 6.16
N ASP A 73 -1.76 -1.48 7.17
CA ASP A 73 -2.61 -1.82 8.31
C ASP A 73 -3.81 -0.87 8.36
N ALA A 74 -4.97 -1.41 8.69
CA ALA A 74 -6.19 -0.64 8.81
C ALA A 74 -6.19 0.08 10.17
N ILE A 75 -5.83 1.36 10.15
CA ILE A 75 -5.89 2.20 11.34
C ILE A 75 -7.36 2.57 11.58
N ASN A 76 -8.08 1.77 12.38
CA ASN A 76 -9.41 2.13 12.85
C ASN A 76 -9.29 3.33 13.82
N PHE A 77 -9.70 4.51 13.37
CA PHE A 77 -9.98 5.61 14.29
C PHE A 77 -11.34 5.32 14.97
N LYS A 78 -11.30 5.03 16.28
CA LYS A 78 -12.48 5.05 17.14
C LYS A 78 -12.92 6.49 17.41
#